data_AF-A0A0K1ED89-F1
#
_entry.id   AF-A0A0K1ED89-F1
#
_cell.length_a   1.000
_cell.length_b   1.000
_cell.length_c   1.000
_cell.angle_alpha   90.00
_cell.angle_beta   90.00
_cell.angle_gamma   90.00
#
_symmetry.space_group_name_H-M   'P 1'
#
loop_
_entity.id
_entity.type
_entity.pdbx_description
1 polymer ?
#
loop_
_entity_poly.entity_id
_entity_poly.type
_entity_poly.pdbx_seq_one_letter_code
_entity_poly.pdbx_strand_id
1 'polypeptide(L)'
;MASVFSLLLDTLPLTVAFKAACRASGSPRERLTVNQILPFVRALPKSGRFSPTAPSLPRASTPFPARRLWKWTHDGGTPNHMTDLTCRVRDTGYKTQLVTRSIVWGHEEDGGPIQPFVRVVRAGGEVLDLPLSPDFLHSRWLVTGGWMGQGESHRFPLETYLDSSLVLAFAYDLAGPRDGVSAYRPPDGDPGELAISQYMAGSGSCPDEASDRWLTRALAGDFMRQVEEARPAAAEVGGSARITVSAPRVLVVLSFATCRERADFEPGGLVGMARFYPQIMVRASVPLRSVHGSVRLTRPATTTVLDRGDGTVEGTCCNAYEEIKSLLVADMNEDLPGPDDAYKPFWSGTFSHYEVDPDRRFRQRPLHVVRRDLTSTRTIASCGVRDLPTYPSDLTSVTKLPRQGEFDNIHVAPRLRLPATHILIPNYLWGSVDRVAIDPGRMRLDPIVMAPFCAHDCLHMHWRWGPGTARWTLGWGSAGPYTEPGAPLVPPYQDVDITMHGPNEFTYTEHVHPRPARGSDAAEIPADRWSHLVYAGAAYAQGIVEWRQSRAASVMAFGAHFRTAVSGNGFADATGRVLAMFDAPAVLYWNLRYYAHRTASGDYEAREWLSMSRADVDRARLG
;
A
#
# COMPACT_ATOMS: atom_id res chain seq x y z
N MET A 1 -9.08 -13.51 -29.24
CA MET A 1 -9.92 -13.23 -28.04
C MET A 1 -9.18 -13.79 -26.83
N ALA A 2 -9.49 -13.32 -25.62
CA ALA A 2 -8.70 -13.64 -24.42
C ALA A 2 -9.43 -14.68 -23.55
N SER A 3 -8.72 -15.74 -23.16
CA SER A 3 -9.15 -16.66 -22.09
C SER A 3 -9.10 -15.99 -20.72
N VAL A 4 -9.67 -16.63 -19.68
CA VAL A 4 -9.51 -16.16 -18.29
C VAL A 4 -8.03 -16.01 -17.94
N PHE A 5 -7.20 -17.03 -18.22
CA PHE A 5 -5.78 -17.00 -17.88
C PHE A 5 -5.01 -15.89 -18.62
N SER A 6 -5.34 -15.63 -19.89
CA SER A 6 -4.77 -14.51 -20.64
C SER A 6 -5.02 -13.17 -19.95
N LEU A 7 -6.22 -12.97 -19.40
CA LEU A 7 -6.58 -11.77 -18.65
C LEU A 7 -5.85 -11.70 -17.32
N LEU A 8 -5.62 -12.82 -16.64
CA LEU A 8 -4.88 -12.85 -15.38
C LEU A 8 -3.41 -12.41 -15.54
N LEU A 9 -2.83 -12.52 -16.74
CA LEU A 9 -1.49 -11.99 -17.02
C LEU A 9 -1.39 -10.47 -16.84
N ASP A 10 -2.52 -9.76 -16.79
CA ASP A 10 -2.58 -8.32 -16.50
C ASP A 10 -2.43 -7.99 -15.00
N THR A 11 -2.45 -8.98 -14.11
CA THR A 11 -2.20 -8.80 -12.68
C THR A 11 -0.71 -8.58 -12.41
N LEU A 12 -0.39 -7.78 -11.38
CA LEU A 12 1.01 -7.51 -11.02
C LEU A 12 1.82 -8.80 -10.79
N PRO A 13 1.36 -9.78 -9.99
CA PRO A 13 2.10 -11.02 -9.77
C PRO A 13 2.46 -11.77 -11.07
N LEU A 14 1.46 -12.02 -11.92
CA LEU A 14 1.65 -12.84 -13.12
C LEU A 14 2.40 -12.07 -14.22
N THR A 15 2.17 -10.77 -14.38
CA THR A 15 2.97 -9.94 -15.32
C THR A 15 4.46 -10.08 -15.01
N VAL A 16 4.85 -9.91 -13.73
CA VAL A 16 6.26 -9.95 -13.32
C VAL A 16 6.85 -11.35 -13.43
N ALA A 17 6.10 -12.38 -13.03
CA ALA A 17 6.52 -13.77 -13.15
C ALA A 17 6.82 -14.16 -14.61
N PHE A 18 5.93 -13.81 -15.53
CA PHE A 18 6.10 -14.13 -16.95
C PHE A 18 7.22 -13.34 -17.60
N LYS A 19 7.42 -12.06 -17.23
CA LYS A 19 8.61 -11.32 -17.68
C LYS A 19 9.91 -11.95 -17.18
N ALA A 20 9.94 -12.41 -15.92
CA ALA A 20 11.08 -13.12 -15.37
C ALA A 20 11.35 -14.44 -16.12
N ALA A 21 10.29 -15.20 -16.43
CA ALA A 21 10.40 -16.42 -17.23
C ALA A 21 10.95 -16.16 -18.64
N CYS A 22 10.44 -15.13 -19.33
CA CYS A 22 10.95 -14.72 -20.66
C CYS A 22 12.44 -14.39 -20.62
N ARG A 23 12.90 -13.68 -19.59
CA ARG A 23 14.33 -13.35 -19.42
C ARG A 23 15.18 -14.58 -19.15
N ALA A 24 14.72 -15.44 -18.23
CA ALA A 24 15.47 -16.62 -17.83
C ALA A 24 15.63 -17.61 -19.00
N SER A 25 14.63 -17.71 -19.89
CA SER A 25 14.66 -18.61 -21.04
C SER A 25 15.17 -17.98 -22.33
N GLY A 26 15.25 -16.65 -22.41
CA GLY A 26 15.48 -15.91 -23.66
C GLY A 26 14.33 -16.05 -24.67
N SER A 27 13.19 -16.63 -24.28
CA SER A 27 12.05 -16.87 -25.17
C SER A 27 11.00 -15.77 -25.03
N PRO A 28 10.32 -15.38 -26.13
CA PRO A 28 9.16 -14.51 -26.03
C PRO A 28 8.04 -15.23 -25.26
N ARG A 29 7.14 -14.44 -24.67
CA ARG A 29 6.07 -14.95 -23.79
C ARG A 29 5.26 -16.06 -24.44
N GLU A 30 4.91 -15.90 -25.71
CA GLU A 30 4.05 -16.82 -26.48
C GLU A 30 4.74 -18.17 -26.76
N ARG A 31 6.04 -18.29 -26.51
CA ARG A 31 6.84 -19.51 -26.70
C ARG A 31 7.33 -20.12 -25.38
N LEU A 32 6.88 -19.59 -24.24
CA LEU A 32 7.24 -20.17 -22.95
C LEU A 32 6.61 -21.54 -22.77
N THR A 33 7.43 -22.51 -22.39
CA THR A 33 6.97 -23.85 -22.00
C THR A 33 6.56 -23.89 -20.53
N VAL A 34 5.79 -24.91 -20.13
CA VAL A 34 5.40 -25.11 -18.72
C VAL A 34 6.63 -25.14 -17.80
N ASN A 35 7.69 -25.85 -18.21
CA ASN A 35 8.92 -25.97 -17.44
C ASN A 35 9.65 -24.65 -17.22
N GLN A 36 9.52 -23.69 -18.15
CA GLN A 36 10.09 -22.35 -18.00
C GLN A 36 9.27 -21.46 -17.06
N ILE A 37 7.97 -21.74 -16.90
CA ILE A 37 7.03 -20.95 -16.07
C ILE A 37 6.96 -21.50 -14.64
N LEU A 38 7.02 -22.82 -14.47
CA LEU A 38 6.90 -23.54 -13.20
C LEU A 38 7.78 -23.02 -12.04
N PRO A 39 9.01 -22.52 -12.28
CA PRO A 39 9.82 -21.92 -11.22
C PRO A 39 9.17 -20.68 -10.60
N PHE A 40 8.30 -19.99 -11.35
CA PHE A 40 7.71 -18.69 -10.99
C PHE A 40 6.22 -18.77 -10.64
N VAL A 41 5.47 -19.69 -11.25
CA VAL A 41 4.01 -19.78 -11.11
C VAL A 41 3.59 -21.23 -10.85
N ARG A 42 2.67 -21.41 -9.90
CA ARG A 42 2.07 -22.70 -9.57
C ARG A 42 0.58 -22.56 -9.36
N ALA A 43 -0.16 -23.52 -9.87
CA ALA A 43 -1.55 -23.76 -9.51
C ALA A 43 -1.66 -24.16 -8.03
N LEU A 44 -2.67 -23.67 -7.33
CA LEU A 44 -3.06 -24.18 -6.02
C LEU A 44 -4.45 -24.81 -6.11
N PRO A 45 -4.76 -25.86 -5.31
CA PRO A 45 -6.12 -26.37 -5.21
C PRO A 45 -7.11 -25.27 -4.82
N LYS A 46 -8.33 -25.31 -5.36
CA LYS A 46 -9.38 -24.31 -5.08
C LYS A 46 -9.72 -24.25 -3.59
N SER A 47 -9.74 -25.39 -2.92
CA SER A 47 -9.97 -25.54 -1.49
C SER A 47 -8.67 -25.75 -0.71
N GLY A 48 -8.75 -25.63 0.62
CA GLY A 48 -7.66 -25.96 1.52
C GLY A 48 -6.72 -24.80 1.82
N ARG A 49 -6.06 -24.95 2.97
CA ARG A 49 -5.11 -23.99 3.51
C ARG A 49 -3.75 -24.09 2.81
N PHE A 50 -3.21 -22.95 2.44
CA PHE A 50 -1.86 -22.82 1.90
C PHE A 50 -1.10 -21.75 2.67
N SER A 51 0.16 -22.04 2.98
CA SER A 51 1.13 -21.07 3.47
C SER A 51 2.43 -21.32 2.69
N PRO A 52 2.97 -20.34 1.95
CA PRO A 52 4.32 -20.49 1.42
C PRO A 52 5.29 -20.71 2.58
N THR A 53 6.28 -21.56 2.35
CA THR A 53 7.34 -21.80 3.33
C THR A 53 8.05 -20.49 3.61
N ALA A 54 8.26 -20.18 4.89
CA ALA A 54 9.10 -19.06 5.26
C ALA A 54 10.48 -19.25 4.60
N PRO A 55 11.07 -18.21 3.99
CA PRO A 55 12.42 -18.34 3.45
C PRO A 55 13.40 -18.76 4.54
N SER A 56 14.51 -19.42 4.22
CA SER A 56 15.59 -19.57 5.21
C SER A 56 16.19 -18.20 5.55
N LEU A 57 16.84 -18.05 6.71
CA LEU A 57 17.51 -16.78 7.04
C LEU A 57 18.47 -16.43 5.91
N PRO A 58 18.43 -15.21 5.36
CA PRO A 58 19.36 -14.81 4.31
C PRO A 58 20.79 -15.00 4.81
N ARG A 59 21.65 -15.62 4.00
CA ARG A 59 23.08 -15.54 4.26
C ARG A 59 23.49 -14.07 4.15
N ALA A 60 24.43 -13.63 5.00
CA ALA A 60 24.89 -12.24 4.99
C ALA A 60 25.37 -11.78 3.59
N SER A 61 25.86 -12.71 2.76
CA SER A 61 26.33 -12.47 1.40
C SER A 61 25.24 -12.31 0.33
N THR A 62 23.97 -12.62 0.60
CA THR A 62 22.90 -12.50 -0.39
C THR A 62 22.57 -11.02 -0.62
N PRO A 63 22.60 -10.47 -1.84
CA PRO A 63 22.21 -9.09 -2.11
C PRO A 63 20.78 -8.81 -1.61
N PHE A 64 20.52 -7.61 -1.07
CA PHE A 64 19.20 -7.24 -0.52
C PHE A 64 18.03 -7.53 -1.47
N PRO A 65 18.10 -7.24 -2.79
CA PRO A 65 16.99 -7.49 -3.72
C PRO A 65 16.68 -8.99 -3.93
N ALA A 66 17.58 -9.89 -3.52
CA ALA A 66 17.39 -11.33 -3.67
C ALA A 66 16.70 -11.99 -2.47
N ARG A 67 16.56 -11.27 -1.34
CA ARG A 67 16.05 -11.82 -0.07
C ARG A 67 14.52 -11.86 -0.08
N ARG A 68 13.96 -13.04 0.15
CA ARG A 68 12.53 -13.20 0.44
C ARG A 68 12.27 -12.79 1.90
N LEU A 69 11.16 -12.09 2.13
CA LEU A 69 10.80 -11.45 3.38
C LEU A 69 9.41 -11.90 3.87
N TRP A 70 8.52 -12.28 2.96
CA TRP A 70 7.10 -12.43 3.27
C TRP A 70 6.66 -13.87 3.49
N LYS A 71 5.73 -14.04 4.42
CA LYS A 71 4.92 -15.26 4.59
C LYS A 71 3.49 -14.84 4.92
N TRP A 72 2.52 -15.61 4.46
CA TRP A 72 1.10 -15.39 4.70
C TRP A 72 0.37 -16.74 4.72
N THR A 73 -0.88 -16.74 5.16
CA THR A 73 -1.75 -17.91 5.11
C THR A 73 -3.01 -17.57 4.33
N HIS A 74 -3.42 -18.45 3.43
CA HIS A 74 -4.68 -18.33 2.70
C HIS A 74 -5.46 -19.65 2.74
N ASP A 75 -6.75 -19.58 3.01
CA ASP A 75 -7.65 -20.73 2.94
C ASP A 75 -8.60 -20.60 1.75
N GLY A 76 -8.58 -21.59 0.86
CA GLY A 76 -9.50 -21.67 -0.27
C GLY A 76 -10.97 -21.78 0.14
N GLY A 77 -11.28 -22.22 1.37
CA GLY A 77 -12.64 -22.24 1.92
C GLY A 77 -13.21 -20.86 2.25
N THR A 78 -12.34 -19.88 2.48
CA THR A 78 -12.71 -18.47 2.71
C THR A 78 -11.86 -17.59 1.80
N PRO A 79 -12.07 -17.63 0.47
CA PRO A 79 -11.07 -17.18 -0.47
C PRO A 79 -10.87 -15.66 -0.43
N ASN A 80 -11.82 -14.90 0.12
CA ASN A 80 -11.72 -13.47 0.36
C ASN A 80 -10.98 -13.08 1.66
N HIS A 81 -10.31 -14.03 2.32
CA HIS A 81 -9.61 -13.79 3.59
C HIS A 81 -8.19 -14.36 3.56
N MET A 82 -7.22 -13.52 3.93
CA MET A 82 -5.83 -13.90 4.14
C MET A 82 -5.44 -13.58 5.58
N THR A 83 -4.66 -14.44 6.21
CA THR A 83 -4.24 -14.32 7.62
C THR A 83 -2.73 -14.42 7.77
N ASP A 84 -2.22 -14.07 8.95
CA ASP A 84 -0.84 -14.29 9.36
C ASP A 84 0.20 -13.70 8.39
N LEU A 85 -0.05 -12.49 7.86
CA LEU A 85 0.91 -11.81 7.00
C LEU A 85 2.09 -11.36 7.86
N THR A 86 3.22 -12.00 7.68
CA THR A 86 4.47 -11.73 8.38
C THR A 86 5.55 -11.26 7.43
N CYS A 87 6.47 -10.45 7.96
CA CYS A 87 7.62 -9.94 7.23
C CYS A 87 8.90 -10.07 8.06
N ARG A 88 10.01 -10.44 7.44
CA ARG A 88 11.32 -10.45 8.08
C ARG A 88 12.00 -9.10 7.95
N VAL A 89 12.22 -8.43 9.09
CA VAL A 89 12.67 -7.03 9.13
C VAL A 89 14.18 -6.93 9.28
N ARG A 90 14.86 -6.35 8.28
CA ARG A 90 16.31 -6.20 8.24
C ARG A 90 16.90 -5.55 9.50
N ASP A 91 16.37 -4.40 9.95
CA ASP A 91 16.92 -3.65 11.09
C ASP A 91 16.80 -4.39 12.43
N THR A 92 15.99 -5.46 12.48
CA THR A 92 15.90 -6.34 13.66
C THR A 92 16.73 -7.62 13.52
N GLY A 93 17.63 -7.69 12.54
CA GLY A 93 18.38 -8.90 12.22
C GLY A 93 17.54 -9.95 11.50
N TYR A 94 16.56 -9.53 10.68
CA TYR A 94 15.59 -10.39 9.99
C TYR A 94 14.71 -11.23 10.91
N LYS A 95 14.42 -10.74 12.13
CA LYS A 95 13.34 -11.29 12.95
C LYS A 95 12.00 -11.14 12.22
N THR A 96 11.10 -12.07 12.47
CA THR A 96 9.79 -12.10 11.82
C THR A 96 8.82 -11.24 12.61
N GLN A 97 8.10 -10.34 11.95
CA GLN A 97 7.08 -9.50 12.56
C GLN A 97 5.73 -9.78 11.91
N LEU A 98 4.66 -9.86 12.71
CA LEU A 98 3.29 -9.93 12.22
C LEU A 98 2.85 -8.54 11.75
N VAL A 99 2.79 -8.38 10.44
CA VAL A 99 2.41 -7.12 9.80
C VAL A 99 0.90 -6.92 9.93
N THR A 100 0.12 -7.90 9.47
CA THR A 100 -1.33 -7.94 9.64
C THR A 100 -1.79 -9.33 10.09
N ARG A 101 -2.74 -9.36 11.02
CA ARG A 101 -3.47 -10.57 11.41
C ARG A 101 -4.38 -11.05 10.29
N SER A 102 -5.05 -10.10 9.62
CA SER A 102 -5.98 -10.39 8.54
C SER A 102 -6.00 -9.29 7.49
N ILE A 103 -6.20 -9.74 6.25
CA ILE A 103 -6.58 -8.94 5.09
C ILE A 103 -7.90 -9.54 4.58
N VAL A 104 -8.96 -8.75 4.54
CA VAL A 104 -10.29 -9.19 4.07
C VAL A 104 -10.70 -8.37 2.86
N TRP A 105 -10.98 -9.04 1.75
CA TRP A 105 -11.54 -8.44 0.54
C TRP A 105 -13.06 -8.56 0.54
N GLY A 106 -13.75 -7.56 0.01
CA GLY A 106 -15.20 -7.60 -0.14
C GLY A 106 -15.82 -6.23 -0.38
N HIS A 107 -16.96 -5.98 0.26
CA HIS A 107 -17.64 -4.68 0.25
C HIS A 107 -18.05 -4.32 1.68
N GLU A 108 -17.69 -3.12 2.10
CA GLU A 108 -18.16 -2.54 3.35
C GLU A 108 -19.30 -1.55 3.06
N GLU A 109 -20.38 -1.66 3.83
CA GLU A 109 -21.52 -0.75 3.82
C GLU A 109 -21.58 -0.05 5.18
N ASP A 110 -21.58 1.28 5.18
CA ASP A 110 -21.76 2.14 6.35
C ASP A 110 -20.87 1.82 7.56
N GLY A 111 -19.60 1.44 7.33
CA GLY A 111 -18.65 1.10 8.38
C GLY A 111 -18.95 -0.21 9.13
N GLY A 112 -19.87 -1.02 8.60
CA GLY A 112 -20.22 -2.36 9.09
C GLY A 112 -19.13 -3.40 8.80
N PRO A 113 -19.39 -4.71 8.99
CA PRO A 113 -18.45 -5.77 8.60
C PRO A 113 -18.31 -5.88 7.08
N ILE A 114 -17.12 -6.26 6.60
CA ILE A 114 -16.90 -6.57 5.18
C ILE A 114 -17.73 -7.78 4.78
N GLN A 115 -18.62 -7.59 3.80
CA GLN A 115 -19.35 -8.67 3.16
C GLN A 115 -18.50 -9.30 2.06
N PRO A 116 -18.52 -10.63 1.86
CA PRO A 116 -17.64 -11.35 0.95
C PRO A 116 -18.12 -11.25 -0.51
N PHE A 117 -18.35 -10.04 -1.02
CA PHE A 117 -18.71 -9.80 -2.42
C PHE A 117 -18.09 -8.51 -2.94
N VAL A 118 -18.02 -8.37 -4.26
CA VAL A 118 -17.74 -7.10 -4.95
C VAL A 118 -19.03 -6.62 -5.59
N ARG A 119 -19.41 -5.36 -5.36
CA ARG A 119 -20.65 -4.80 -5.91
C ARG A 119 -20.38 -4.16 -7.25
N VAL A 120 -21.17 -4.50 -8.25
CA VAL A 120 -21.16 -3.84 -9.57
C VAL A 120 -22.54 -3.30 -9.88
N VAL A 121 -22.61 -2.17 -10.56
CA VAL A 121 -23.87 -1.62 -11.08
C VAL A 121 -23.78 -1.68 -12.59
N ARG A 122 -24.73 -2.34 -13.25
CA ARG A 122 -24.78 -2.40 -14.71
C ARG A 122 -25.18 -1.05 -15.30
N ALA A 123 -24.93 -0.86 -16.60
CA ALA A 123 -25.41 0.28 -17.36
C ALA A 123 -26.89 0.63 -17.09
N GLY A 124 -27.77 -0.38 -17.04
CA GLY A 124 -29.20 -0.23 -16.74
C GLY A 124 -29.55 0.11 -15.28
N GLY A 125 -28.57 0.29 -14.39
CA GLY A 125 -28.78 0.61 -12.97
C GLY A 125 -29.02 -0.59 -12.06
N GLU A 126 -29.09 -1.81 -12.61
CA GLU A 126 -29.18 -3.05 -11.84
C GLU A 126 -27.92 -3.23 -10.96
N VAL A 127 -28.12 -3.44 -9.66
CA VAL A 127 -27.06 -3.70 -8.68
C VAL A 127 -26.86 -5.20 -8.56
N LEU A 128 -25.63 -5.66 -8.72
CA LEU A 128 -25.24 -7.06 -8.60
C LEU A 128 -24.12 -7.19 -7.58
N ASP A 129 -24.33 -8.06 -6.61
CA ASP A 129 -23.30 -8.46 -5.64
C ASP A 129 -22.65 -9.75 -6.15
N LEU A 130 -21.35 -9.70 -6.44
CA LEU A 130 -20.57 -10.79 -7.02
C LEU A 130 -19.86 -11.57 -5.90
N PRO A 131 -20.34 -12.77 -5.52
CA PRO A 131 -19.85 -13.45 -4.32
C PRO A 131 -18.41 -13.94 -4.45
N LEU A 132 -17.55 -13.55 -3.50
CA LEU A 132 -16.19 -14.04 -3.35
C LEU A 132 -16.16 -15.37 -2.58
N SER A 133 -16.98 -16.34 -2.98
CA SER A 133 -17.10 -17.65 -2.34
C SER A 133 -16.38 -18.75 -3.15
N PRO A 134 -16.12 -19.92 -2.55
CA PRO A 134 -15.50 -21.05 -3.25
C PRO A 134 -16.24 -21.49 -4.52
N ASP A 135 -17.56 -21.35 -4.56
CA ASP A 135 -18.40 -21.78 -5.69
C ASP A 135 -18.14 -20.97 -6.96
N PHE A 136 -17.73 -19.70 -6.79
CA PHE A 136 -17.40 -18.80 -7.90
C PHE A 136 -15.89 -18.75 -8.17
N LEU A 137 -15.07 -19.39 -7.32
CA LEU A 137 -13.62 -19.42 -7.47
C LEU A 137 -13.25 -20.25 -8.70
N HIS A 138 -12.81 -19.57 -9.74
CA HIS A 138 -12.41 -20.16 -11.00
C HIS A 138 -11.03 -20.80 -10.90
N SER A 139 -10.03 -20.05 -10.45
CA SER A 139 -8.66 -20.55 -10.30
C SER A 139 -7.87 -19.78 -9.24
N ARG A 140 -6.83 -20.43 -8.71
CA ARG A 140 -5.98 -19.95 -7.62
C ARG A 140 -4.53 -20.20 -7.97
N TRP A 141 -3.71 -19.16 -7.95
CA TRP A 141 -2.33 -19.20 -8.43
C TRP A 141 -1.37 -18.64 -7.39
N LEU A 142 -0.36 -19.43 -7.05
CA LEU A 142 0.82 -18.99 -6.34
C LEU A 142 1.82 -18.44 -7.34
N VAL A 143 2.28 -17.22 -7.11
CA VAL A 143 3.48 -16.68 -7.77
C VAL A 143 4.62 -16.74 -6.78
N THR A 144 5.63 -17.53 -7.05
CA THR A 144 6.75 -17.77 -6.13
C THR A 144 7.79 -16.66 -6.18
N GLY A 145 7.78 -15.80 -7.21
CA GLY A 145 8.66 -14.66 -7.36
C GLY A 145 8.78 -14.20 -8.81
N GLY A 146 9.71 -13.28 -9.07
CA GLY A 146 9.99 -12.73 -10.38
C GLY A 146 10.58 -11.32 -10.27
N TRP A 147 10.99 -10.75 -11.39
CA TRP A 147 11.45 -9.37 -11.46
C TRP A 147 11.01 -8.69 -12.76
N MET A 148 10.64 -7.42 -12.61
CA MET A 148 10.28 -6.50 -13.68
C MET A 148 10.98 -5.17 -13.43
N GLY A 149 11.69 -4.67 -14.44
CA GLY A 149 12.35 -3.39 -14.39
C GLY A 149 11.37 -2.23 -14.50
N GLN A 150 11.85 -1.02 -14.20
CA GLN A 150 11.05 0.19 -14.25
C GLN A 150 10.53 0.48 -15.67
N GLY A 151 9.25 0.85 -15.77
CA GLY A 151 8.58 1.24 -17.02
C GLY A 151 8.22 0.07 -17.94
N GLU A 152 8.54 -1.17 -17.58
CA GLU A 152 8.28 -2.34 -18.43
C GLU A 152 6.81 -2.76 -18.47
N SER A 153 6.00 -2.25 -17.55
CA SER A 153 4.56 -2.34 -17.55
C SER A 153 3.98 -0.94 -17.44
N HIS A 154 3.09 -0.58 -18.36
CA HIS A 154 2.36 0.69 -18.28
C HIS A 154 1.39 0.71 -17.08
N ARG A 155 0.90 -0.46 -16.64
CA ARG A 155 0.00 -0.57 -15.48
C ARG A 155 0.76 -0.56 -14.16
N PHE A 156 1.99 -1.06 -14.14
CA PHE A 156 2.82 -1.16 -12.95
C PHE A 156 4.23 -0.67 -13.27
N PRO A 157 4.44 0.65 -13.40
CA PRO A 157 5.66 1.20 -13.96
C PRO A 157 6.84 1.18 -12.99
N LEU A 158 6.62 0.81 -11.73
CA LEU A 158 7.71 0.71 -10.75
C LEU A 158 8.46 -0.60 -10.90
N GLU A 159 9.77 -0.52 -10.70
CA GLU A 159 10.60 -1.71 -10.61
C GLU A 159 10.13 -2.60 -9.45
N THR A 160 9.95 -3.88 -9.75
CA THR A 160 9.31 -4.83 -8.84
C THR A 160 10.14 -6.10 -8.75
N TYR A 161 10.54 -6.45 -7.53
CA TYR A 161 11.08 -7.77 -7.19
C TYR A 161 10.03 -8.49 -6.35
N LEU A 162 9.38 -9.49 -6.93
CA LEU A 162 8.35 -10.23 -6.23
C LEU A 162 8.93 -11.24 -5.24
N ASP A 163 8.18 -11.39 -4.16
CA ASP A 163 8.22 -12.53 -3.26
C ASP A 163 6.97 -13.40 -3.50
N SER A 164 6.61 -14.24 -2.53
CA SER A 164 5.46 -15.14 -2.62
C SER A 164 4.15 -14.34 -2.66
N SER A 165 3.44 -14.44 -3.77
CA SER A 165 2.23 -13.67 -4.09
C SER A 165 1.08 -14.61 -4.49
N LEU A 166 -0.16 -14.13 -4.46
CA LEU A 166 -1.37 -14.91 -4.72
C LEU A 166 -2.26 -14.19 -5.73
N VAL A 167 -2.84 -14.94 -6.67
CA VAL A 167 -3.88 -14.47 -7.58
C VAL A 167 -5.08 -15.39 -7.50
N LEU A 168 -6.25 -14.84 -7.22
CA LEU A 168 -7.54 -15.53 -7.16
C LEU A 168 -8.44 -14.98 -8.26
N ALA A 169 -8.98 -15.85 -9.11
CA ALA A 169 -9.90 -15.48 -10.16
C ALA A 169 -11.30 -15.97 -9.83
N PHE A 170 -12.27 -15.06 -9.82
CA PHE A 170 -13.69 -15.36 -9.68
C PHE A 170 -14.38 -14.96 -10.98
N ALA A 171 -15.03 -15.92 -11.63
CA ALA A 171 -15.63 -15.74 -12.94
C ALA A 171 -17.14 -15.96 -12.85
N TYR A 172 -17.90 -15.05 -13.44
CA TYR A 172 -19.35 -14.99 -13.32
C TYR A 172 -19.99 -14.93 -14.70
N ASP A 173 -21.05 -15.71 -14.90
CA ASP A 173 -22.04 -15.50 -15.95
C ASP A 173 -23.20 -14.70 -15.33
N LEU A 174 -23.50 -13.53 -15.91
CA LEU A 174 -24.65 -12.72 -15.54
C LEU A 174 -25.86 -13.27 -16.30
N ALA A 175 -26.82 -13.81 -15.57
CA ALA A 175 -28.04 -14.31 -16.18
C ALA A 175 -28.96 -13.14 -16.57
N GLY A 176 -30.11 -13.44 -17.20
CA GLY A 176 -31.11 -12.41 -17.50
C GLY A 176 -31.59 -11.69 -16.22
N PRO A 177 -32.36 -10.58 -16.33
CA PRO A 177 -32.74 -9.71 -15.22
C PRO A 177 -33.47 -10.37 -14.03
N ARG A 178 -33.82 -11.66 -14.14
CA ARG A 178 -34.55 -12.44 -13.12
C ARG A 178 -33.71 -13.47 -12.39
N ASP A 179 -32.55 -13.83 -12.94
CA ASP A 179 -31.83 -15.06 -12.56
C ASP A 179 -30.51 -14.78 -11.81
N GLY A 180 -30.16 -13.50 -11.60
CA GLY A 180 -29.03 -13.09 -10.78
C GLY A 180 -27.66 -13.42 -11.37
N VAL A 181 -26.72 -13.81 -10.51
CA VAL A 181 -25.31 -14.09 -10.84
C VAL A 181 -25.05 -15.58 -10.65
N SER A 182 -24.40 -16.21 -11.63
CA SER A 182 -24.00 -17.63 -11.55
C SER A 182 -22.51 -17.81 -11.80
N ALA A 183 -21.92 -18.88 -11.27
CA ALA A 183 -20.52 -19.19 -11.51
C ALA A 183 -20.31 -19.50 -13.00
N TYR A 184 -19.24 -18.93 -13.58
CA TYR A 184 -18.90 -19.13 -14.97
C TYR A 184 -18.75 -20.62 -15.30
N ARG A 185 -19.48 -21.06 -16.33
CA ARG A 185 -19.35 -22.41 -16.87
C ARG A 185 -18.69 -22.32 -18.24
N PRO A 186 -17.44 -22.77 -18.37
CA PRO A 186 -16.78 -22.70 -19.66
C PRO A 186 -17.47 -23.61 -20.67
N PRO A 187 -17.54 -23.20 -21.96
CA PRO A 187 -18.07 -24.06 -23.00
C PRO A 187 -17.33 -25.39 -23.07
N ASP A 188 -18.04 -26.46 -23.40
CA ASP A 188 -17.43 -27.77 -23.61
C ASP A 188 -16.34 -27.67 -24.68
N GLY A 189 -15.14 -28.15 -24.34
CA GLY A 189 -14.00 -28.12 -25.24
C GLY A 189 -13.25 -26.79 -25.31
N ASP A 190 -13.52 -25.81 -24.42
CA ASP A 190 -12.70 -24.59 -24.37
C ASP A 190 -11.23 -24.95 -24.13
N PRO A 191 -10.32 -24.59 -25.06
CA PRO A 191 -8.94 -25.05 -25.02
C PRO A 191 -8.16 -24.44 -23.85
N GLY A 192 -8.52 -23.23 -23.41
CA GLY A 192 -7.90 -22.56 -22.27
C GLY A 192 -8.25 -23.27 -20.97
N GLU A 193 -9.51 -23.62 -20.82
CA GLU A 193 -10.02 -24.25 -19.60
C GLU A 193 -9.62 -25.71 -19.47
N LEU A 194 -9.55 -26.43 -20.60
CA LEU A 194 -8.94 -27.76 -20.62
C LEU A 194 -7.46 -27.70 -20.22
N ALA A 195 -6.70 -26.74 -20.76
CA ALA A 195 -5.28 -26.60 -20.45
C ALA A 195 -5.05 -26.24 -18.97
N ILE A 196 -5.85 -25.33 -18.41
CA ILE A 196 -5.80 -24.98 -16.98
C ILE A 196 -6.15 -26.22 -16.14
N SER A 197 -7.28 -26.88 -16.42
CA SER A 197 -7.75 -28.04 -15.66
C SER A 197 -6.74 -29.17 -15.65
N GLN A 198 -6.12 -29.48 -16.81
CA GLN A 198 -5.07 -30.48 -16.92
C GLN A 198 -3.84 -30.13 -16.07
N TYR A 199 -3.40 -28.87 -16.12
CA TYR A 199 -2.28 -28.39 -15.31
C TYR A 199 -2.56 -28.47 -13.80
N MET A 200 -3.78 -28.10 -13.39
CA MET A 200 -4.21 -28.18 -11.99
C MET A 200 -4.30 -29.64 -11.51
N ALA A 201 -4.78 -30.56 -12.35
CA ALA A 201 -4.92 -31.98 -12.02
C ALA A 201 -3.56 -32.70 -11.91
N GLY A 202 -2.57 -32.34 -12.74
CA GLY A 202 -1.24 -32.94 -12.76
C GLY A 202 -0.30 -32.48 -11.64
N SER A 203 -0.79 -31.74 -10.63
CA SER A 203 0.04 -31.06 -9.63
C SER A 203 1.14 -30.19 -10.25
N GLY A 204 0.87 -29.62 -11.44
CA GLY A 204 1.84 -28.84 -12.21
C GLY A 204 2.74 -29.64 -13.16
N SER A 205 2.56 -30.96 -13.30
CA SER A 205 3.18 -31.73 -14.40
C SER A 205 2.24 -31.78 -15.61
N CYS A 206 2.80 -31.57 -16.81
CA CYS A 206 2.10 -31.74 -18.09
C CYS A 206 2.87 -32.81 -18.87
N PRO A 207 2.22 -33.76 -19.57
CA PRO A 207 2.92 -34.70 -20.45
C PRO A 207 3.84 -33.96 -21.43
N ASP A 208 5.03 -34.49 -21.71
CA ASP A 208 6.10 -33.78 -22.42
C ASP A 208 5.64 -33.15 -23.76
N GLU A 209 4.87 -33.87 -24.58
CA GLU A 209 4.32 -33.34 -25.85
C GLU A 209 3.26 -32.23 -25.68
N ALA A 210 2.59 -32.17 -24.52
CA ALA A 210 1.61 -31.14 -24.20
C ALA A 210 2.25 -29.87 -23.60
N SER A 211 3.47 -30.01 -23.05
CA SER A 211 4.17 -28.93 -22.34
C SER A 211 4.56 -27.75 -23.23
N ASP A 212 4.91 -28.01 -24.50
CA ASP A 212 5.35 -26.99 -25.47
C ASP A 212 4.19 -26.14 -26.01
N ARG A 213 2.95 -26.63 -25.92
CA ARG A 213 1.76 -25.93 -26.43
C ARG A 213 0.79 -25.50 -25.34
N TRP A 214 1.07 -25.84 -24.08
CA TRP A 214 0.18 -25.54 -22.96
C TRP A 214 -0.17 -24.06 -22.88
N LEU A 215 0.83 -23.17 -22.92
CA LEU A 215 0.57 -21.74 -22.77
C LEU A 215 -0.27 -21.20 -23.92
N THR A 216 0.03 -21.59 -25.17
CA THR A 216 -0.77 -21.22 -26.33
C THR A 216 -2.24 -21.63 -26.17
N ARG A 217 -2.49 -22.82 -25.63
CA ARG A 217 -3.86 -23.28 -25.33
C ARG A 217 -4.47 -22.50 -24.17
N ALA A 218 -3.75 -22.33 -23.06
CA ALA A 218 -4.18 -21.59 -21.88
C ALA A 218 -4.53 -20.13 -22.20
N LEU A 219 -3.87 -19.52 -23.18
CA LEU A 219 -4.16 -18.17 -23.68
C LEU A 219 -5.30 -18.13 -24.68
N ALA A 220 -5.60 -19.24 -25.35
CA ALA A 220 -6.70 -19.36 -26.29
C ALA A 220 -8.03 -19.45 -25.53
N GLY A 221 -9.01 -18.68 -26.00
CA GLY A 221 -10.34 -18.64 -25.40
C GLY A 221 -11.04 -17.34 -25.76
N ASP A 222 -12.29 -17.24 -25.32
CA ASP A 222 -13.15 -16.10 -25.61
C ASP A 222 -14.01 -15.74 -24.39
N PHE A 223 -13.34 -15.53 -23.27
CA PHE A 223 -14.02 -15.23 -22.02
C PHE A 223 -14.73 -13.88 -22.10
N MET A 224 -14.03 -12.83 -22.56
CA MET A 224 -14.60 -11.48 -22.73
C MET A 224 -15.22 -11.26 -24.11
N ARG A 225 -15.80 -12.29 -24.73
CA ARG A 225 -16.59 -12.10 -25.95
C ARG A 225 -17.60 -11.00 -25.69
N GLN A 226 -17.46 -9.88 -26.40
CA GLN A 226 -18.51 -8.88 -26.34
C GLN A 226 -19.76 -9.54 -26.88
N VAL A 227 -20.87 -9.32 -26.18
CA VAL A 227 -22.18 -9.66 -26.73
C VAL A 227 -22.32 -8.76 -27.94
N GLU A 228 -21.93 -9.26 -29.12
CA GLU A 228 -22.27 -8.59 -30.37
C GLU A 228 -23.78 -8.36 -30.30
N GLU A 229 -24.23 -7.13 -30.55
CA GLU A 229 -25.66 -6.88 -30.79
C GLU A 229 -26.11 -8.00 -31.72
N ALA A 230 -27.03 -8.84 -31.22
CA ALA A 230 -27.42 -10.07 -31.86
C ALA A 230 -27.68 -9.77 -33.33
N ARG A 231 -26.69 -10.06 -34.19
CA ARG A 231 -26.85 -9.76 -35.60
C ARG A 231 -28.02 -10.63 -36.02
N PRO A 232 -29.10 -10.06 -36.58
CA PRO A 232 -30.22 -10.87 -37.01
C PRO A 232 -29.65 -11.94 -37.92
N ALA A 233 -29.66 -13.19 -37.45
CA ALA A 233 -29.26 -14.29 -38.28
C ALA A 233 -30.23 -14.27 -39.45
N ALA A 234 -29.70 -14.20 -40.67
CA ALA A 234 -30.53 -14.13 -41.86
C ALA A 234 -31.45 -15.36 -41.85
N ALA A 235 -32.74 -15.11 -41.62
CA ALA A 235 -33.81 -16.07 -41.80
C ALA A 235 -34.66 -15.56 -42.97
N GLU A 236 -35.11 -16.51 -43.80
CA GLU A 236 -36.15 -16.21 -44.77
C GLU A 236 -37.43 -15.76 -44.05
N VAL A 237 -38.29 -14.99 -44.73
CA VAL A 237 -39.59 -14.58 -44.19
C VAL A 237 -40.41 -15.83 -43.87
N GLY A 238 -40.71 -16.05 -42.58
CA GLY A 238 -41.37 -17.27 -42.08
C GLY A 238 -40.41 -18.37 -41.59
N GLY A 239 -39.10 -18.21 -41.77
CA GLY A 239 -38.06 -19.07 -41.25
C GLY A 239 -37.71 -18.78 -39.79
N SER A 240 -37.11 -19.76 -39.11
CA SER A 240 -36.52 -19.59 -37.78
C SER A 240 -35.00 -19.57 -37.89
N ALA A 241 -34.35 -18.60 -37.24
CA ALA A 241 -32.90 -18.62 -37.06
C ALA A 241 -32.53 -18.77 -35.59
N ARG A 242 -31.48 -19.55 -35.32
CA ARG A 242 -30.88 -19.66 -33.99
C ARG A 242 -29.71 -18.69 -33.91
N ILE A 243 -29.81 -17.71 -33.02
CA ILE A 243 -28.69 -16.81 -32.70
C ILE A 243 -28.05 -17.31 -31.42
N THR A 244 -26.73 -17.53 -31.45
CA THR A 244 -25.97 -17.86 -30.25
C THR A 244 -25.61 -16.57 -29.53
N VAL A 245 -26.23 -16.33 -28.38
CA VAL A 245 -25.89 -15.20 -27.51
C VAL A 245 -25.02 -15.72 -26.38
N SER A 246 -23.86 -15.10 -26.15
CA SER A 246 -23.07 -15.36 -24.95
C SER A 246 -23.64 -14.58 -23.77
N ALA A 247 -23.71 -15.19 -22.59
CA ALA A 247 -24.07 -14.46 -21.38
C ALA A 247 -23.05 -13.32 -21.14
N PRO A 248 -23.50 -12.13 -20.69
CA PRO A 248 -22.59 -11.14 -20.14
C PRO A 248 -21.76 -11.76 -19.01
N ARG A 249 -20.48 -11.40 -18.93
CA ARG A 249 -19.55 -11.99 -17.97
C ARG A 249 -18.85 -10.92 -17.18
N VAL A 250 -18.49 -11.27 -15.95
CA VAL A 250 -17.62 -10.47 -15.10
C VAL A 250 -16.49 -11.36 -14.60
N LEU A 251 -15.29 -10.80 -14.57
CA LEU A 251 -14.12 -11.37 -13.91
C LEU A 251 -13.73 -10.44 -12.77
N VAL A 252 -13.76 -10.98 -11.54
CA VAL A 252 -13.19 -10.34 -10.36
C VAL A 252 -11.91 -11.08 -10.00
N VAL A 253 -10.83 -10.33 -9.80
CA VAL A 253 -9.53 -10.88 -9.43
C VAL A 253 -9.07 -10.28 -8.12
N LEU A 254 -8.79 -11.12 -7.14
CA LEU A 254 -8.05 -10.70 -5.94
C LEU A 254 -6.57 -10.95 -6.21
N SER A 255 -5.82 -9.88 -6.39
CA SER A 255 -4.38 -9.92 -6.70
C SER A 255 -3.61 -9.44 -5.47
N PHE A 256 -2.99 -10.38 -4.76
CA PHE A 256 -2.12 -10.09 -3.62
C PHE A 256 -0.65 -10.21 -4.02
N ALA A 257 0.01 -9.09 -4.29
CA ALA A 257 1.43 -9.06 -4.59
C ALA A 257 2.24 -8.72 -3.34
N THR A 258 3.35 -9.42 -3.09
CA THR A 258 4.35 -9.02 -2.09
C THR A 258 5.68 -8.75 -2.78
N CYS A 259 6.36 -7.69 -2.36
CA CYS A 259 7.59 -7.22 -2.94
C CYS A 259 8.71 -7.22 -1.92
N ARG A 260 9.91 -7.51 -2.39
CA ARG A 260 11.13 -7.42 -1.57
C ARG A 260 11.46 -5.96 -1.24
N GLU A 261 12.33 -5.78 -0.25
CA GLU A 261 12.76 -4.47 0.24
C GLU A 261 13.32 -3.60 -0.89
N ARG A 262 12.83 -2.35 -0.96
CA ARG A 262 13.35 -1.29 -1.83
C ARG A 262 13.22 0.08 -1.16
N ALA A 263 14.05 1.01 -1.59
CA ALA A 263 14.08 2.40 -1.13
C ALA A 263 13.28 3.34 -2.06
N ASP A 264 12.11 2.88 -2.53
CA ASP A 264 11.29 3.58 -3.54
C ASP A 264 9.84 3.73 -3.10
N PHE A 265 9.64 4.00 -1.81
CA PHE A 265 8.32 4.22 -1.22
C PHE A 265 8.08 5.69 -0.89
N GLU A 266 9.02 6.31 -0.18
CA GLU A 266 8.94 7.72 0.25
C GLU A 266 9.88 8.62 -0.59
N PRO A 267 9.63 9.95 -0.65
CA PRO A 267 10.32 10.85 -1.57
C PRO A 267 11.85 10.85 -1.49
N GLY A 268 12.42 10.63 -0.30
CA GLY A 268 13.84 10.69 -0.03
C GLY A 268 14.62 9.40 -0.33
N GLY A 269 13.95 8.27 -0.56
CA GLY A 269 14.59 6.96 -0.74
C GLY A 269 15.51 6.53 0.43
N LEU A 270 15.23 7.01 1.64
CA LEU A 270 15.94 6.76 2.89
C LEU A 270 15.52 5.43 3.52
N VAL A 271 14.23 5.10 3.46
CA VAL A 271 13.66 3.94 4.15
C VAL A 271 13.45 2.79 3.19
N GLY A 272 13.96 1.64 3.60
CA GLY A 272 13.74 0.36 2.95
C GLY A 272 12.36 -0.13 3.34
N MET A 273 11.52 -0.32 2.34
CA MET A 273 10.15 -0.72 2.49
C MET A 273 9.91 -2.01 1.72
N ALA A 274 9.31 -2.99 2.37
CA ALA A 274 8.76 -4.15 1.71
C ALA A 274 7.30 -3.83 1.38
N ARG A 275 6.93 -3.80 0.09
CA ARG A 275 5.57 -3.45 -0.34
C ARG A 275 4.68 -4.68 -0.44
N PHE A 276 3.38 -4.50 -0.25
CA PHE A 276 2.37 -5.46 -0.66
C PHE A 276 1.14 -4.76 -1.25
N TYR A 277 0.44 -5.42 -2.16
CA TYR A 277 -0.68 -4.86 -2.90
C TYR A 277 -1.87 -5.82 -2.80
N PRO A 278 -2.86 -5.57 -1.94
CA PRO A 278 -4.06 -6.41 -1.81
C PRO A 278 -5.15 -5.95 -2.79
N GLN A 279 -4.86 -5.95 -4.08
CA GLN A 279 -5.71 -5.36 -5.12
C GLN A 279 -6.97 -6.17 -5.41
N ILE A 280 -8.04 -5.46 -5.78
CA ILE A 280 -9.22 -6.03 -6.44
C ILE A 280 -9.22 -5.51 -7.87
N MET A 281 -9.34 -6.39 -8.86
CA MET A 281 -9.45 -6.00 -10.27
C MET A 281 -10.75 -6.53 -10.84
N VAL A 282 -11.50 -5.69 -11.54
CA VAL A 282 -12.79 -6.07 -12.16
C VAL A 282 -12.78 -5.75 -13.64
N ARG A 283 -13.20 -6.70 -14.47
CA ARG A 283 -13.40 -6.52 -15.91
C ARG A 283 -14.70 -7.21 -16.31
N ALA A 284 -15.50 -6.58 -17.16
CA ALA A 284 -16.78 -7.11 -17.61
C ALA A 284 -16.85 -7.12 -19.14
N SER A 285 -17.57 -8.08 -19.72
CA SER A 285 -17.80 -8.13 -21.18
C SER A 285 -18.90 -7.15 -21.64
N VAL A 286 -19.56 -6.47 -20.69
CA VAL A 286 -20.56 -5.43 -20.91
C VAL A 286 -20.17 -4.16 -20.16
N PRO A 287 -20.67 -2.99 -20.58
CA PRO A 287 -20.45 -1.76 -19.83
C PRO A 287 -21.06 -1.81 -18.42
N LEU A 288 -20.38 -1.16 -17.48
CA LEU A 288 -20.82 -1.02 -16.09
C LEU A 288 -21.03 0.45 -15.75
N ARG A 289 -21.92 0.77 -14.83
CA ARG A 289 -22.08 2.11 -14.29
C ARG A 289 -21.10 2.37 -13.14
N SER A 290 -20.90 1.39 -12.25
CA SER A 290 -19.91 1.50 -11.18
C SER A 290 -19.42 0.14 -10.69
N VAL A 291 -18.29 0.16 -9.98
CA VAL A 291 -17.70 -1.00 -9.27
C VAL A 291 -17.28 -0.54 -7.89
N HIS A 292 -17.72 -1.22 -6.84
CA HIS A 292 -17.36 -0.89 -5.45
C HIS A 292 -16.68 -2.10 -4.80
N GLY A 293 -15.60 -1.83 -4.08
CA GLY A 293 -14.86 -2.85 -3.35
C GLY A 293 -14.06 -2.26 -2.21
N SER A 294 -13.82 -3.09 -1.21
CA SER A 294 -13.23 -2.72 0.06
C SER A 294 -12.18 -3.73 0.47
N VAL A 295 -11.12 -3.24 1.11
CA VAL A 295 -10.09 -4.06 1.73
C VAL A 295 -9.92 -3.62 3.17
N ARG A 296 -10.11 -4.56 4.09
CA ARG A 296 -9.88 -4.33 5.52
C ARG A 296 -8.54 -4.91 5.94
N LEU A 297 -7.75 -4.10 6.64
CA LEU A 297 -6.46 -4.46 7.19
C LEU A 297 -6.53 -4.41 8.71
N THR A 298 -6.18 -5.52 9.36
CA THR A 298 -6.13 -5.62 10.82
C THR A 298 -4.70 -5.93 11.24
N ARG A 299 -3.98 -4.96 11.80
CA ARG A 299 -2.69 -5.20 12.46
C ARG A 299 -2.89 -5.97 13.78
N PRO A 300 -1.87 -6.63 14.35
CA PRO A 300 -1.98 -7.04 15.75
C PRO A 300 -2.16 -5.82 16.66
N ALA A 301 -2.85 -6.00 17.79
CA ALA A 301 -3.03 -4.92 18.77
C ALA A 301 -1.71 -4.54 19.47
N THR A 302 -0.76 -5.48 19.50
CA THR A 302 0.58 -5.27 20.04
C THR A 302 1.67 -5.61 19.02
N THR A 303 2.85 -5.00 19.17
CA THR A 303 4.06 -5.39 18.44
C THR A 303 4.34 -6.86 18.66
N THR A 304 4.76 -7.54 17.60
CA THR A 304 5.11 -8.96 17.66
C THR A 304 6.50 -9.13 17.06
N VAL A 305 7.46 -9.53 17.89
CA VAL A 305 8.77 -9.94 17.41
C VAL A 305 8.89 -11.45 17.63
N LEU A 306 8.83 -12.19 16.53
CA LEU A 306 8.96 -13.64 16.52
C LEU A 306 10.41 -14.01 16.16
N ASP A 307 11.12 -14.69 17.07
CA ASP A 307 12.41 -15.30 16.78
C ASP A 307 12.20 -16.40 15.75
N ARG A 308 13.01 -16.37 14.68
CA ARG A 308 13.09 -17.41 13.64
C ARG A 308 11.75 -17.89 13.03
N GLY A 309 10.63 -17.25 13.35
CA GLY A 309 9.28 -17.59 12.90
C GLY A 309 8.52 -18.58 13.80
N ASP A 310 9.04 -18.97 14.97
CA ASP A 310 8.45 -20.02 15.83
C ASP A 310 8.46 -19.74 17.35
N GLY A 311 9.15 -18.70 17.85
CA GLY A 311 9.13 -18.33 19.28
C GLY A 311 8.96 -16.84 19.53
N THR A 312 8.29 -16.44 20.60
CA THR A 312 8.26 -15.03 21.04
C THR A 312 9.63 -14.63 21.60
N VAL A 313 10.26 -13.57 21.08
CA VAL A 313 11.41 -12.96 21.76
C VAL A 313 10.88 -11.98 22.79
N GLU A 314 11.34 -12.05 24.03
CA GLU A 314 11.16 -10.96 24.98
C GLU A 314 11.88 -9.71 24.47
N GLY A 315 11.12 -8.65 24.22
CA GLY A 315 11.65 -7.33 23.86
C GLY A 315 10.89 -6.66 22.71
N THR A 316 10.61 -5.37 22.89
CA THR A 316 10.04 -4.49 21.88
C THR A 316 11.14 -3.98 20.95
N CYS A 317 10.82 -3.75 19.68
CA CYS A 317 11.74 -3.03 18.80
C CYS A 317 11.97 -1.61 19.36
N CYS A 318 13.22 -1.22 19.62
CA CYS A 318 13.60 0.19 19.87
C CYS A 318 12.92 0.89 21.06
N ASN A 319 12.66 0.18 22.17
CA ASN A 319 11.90 0.70 23.33
C ASN A 319 10.49 1.22 22.96
N ALA A 320 9.90 0.63 21.93
CA ALA A 320 8.52 0.88 21.58
C ALA A 320 7.57 0.38 22.68
N TYR A 321 6.43 1.03 22.80
CA TYR A 321 5.26 0.45 23.44
C TYR A 321 4.86 -0.82 22.72
N GLU A 322 4.24 -1.73 23.46
CA GLU A 322 3.63 -2.88 22.84
C GLU A 322 2.46 -2.46 21.96
N GLU A 323 1.61 -1.53 22.41
CA GLU A 323 0.38 -1.17 21.71
C GLU A 323 0.62 -0.52 20.34
N ILE A 324 -0.07 -1.06 19.32
CA ILE A 324 -0.12 -0.52 17.95
C ILE A 324 -1.24 0.51 17.85
N LYS A 325 -0.91 1.70 17.33
CA LYS A 325 -1.83 2.82 17.12
C LYS A 325 -1.77 3.34 15.69
N SER A 326 -2.77 4.12 15.30
CA SER A 326 -2.84 4.77 13.99
C SER A 326 -2.51 6.26 14.06
N LEU A 327 -2.13 6.81 12.91
CA LEU A 327 -1.90 8.21 12.64
C LEU A 327 -2.37 8.46 11.21
N LEU A 328 -3.24 9.45 11.02
CA LEU A 328 -3.61 9.95 9.70
C LEU A 328 -2.86 11.26 9.43
N VAL A 329 -2.35 11.43 8.21
CA VAL A 329 -1.54 12.59 7.85
C VAL A 329 -1.99 13.16 6.51
N ALA A 330 -2.03 14.48 6.42
CA ALA A 330 -2.12 15.21 5.16
C ALA A 330 -0.78 15.87 4.87
N ASP A 331 -0.20 15.57 3.71
CA ASP A 331 1.08 16.10 3.28
C ASP A 331 0.97 17.60 2.95
N MET A 332 2.10 18.29 3.03
CA MET A 332 2.20 19.69 2.66
C MET A 332 2.15 19.87 1.14
N ASN A 333 1.31 20.81 0.68
CA ASN A 333 1.18 21.15 -0.74
C ASN A 333 1.84 22.46 -1.13
N GLU A 334 2.19 23.26 -0.13
CA GLU A 334 2.76 24.57 -0.33
C GLU A 334 4.27 24.41 -0.49
N ASP A 335 4.79 24.90 -1.62
CA ASP A 335 6.20 25.23 -1.75
C ASP A 335 6.44 26.42 -0.82
N LEU A 336 6.79 26.17 0.45
CA LEU A 336 7.10 27.23 1.40
C LEU A 336 8.20 28.13 0.82
N PRO A 337 7.89 29.39 0.44
CA PRO A 337 8.85 30.24 -0.23
C PRO A 337 9.88 30.75 0.80
N GLY A 338 11.10 30.23 0.73
CA GLY A 338 12.19 30.66 1.60
C GLY A 338 13.34 29.65 1.66
N PRO A 339 14.35 29.86 2.52
CA PRO A 339 15.35 28.83 2.88
C PRO A 339 14.73 27.61 3.61
N ASP A 340 13.44 27.36 3.42
CA ASP A 340 12.52 26.55 4.22
C ASP A 340 12.46 25.08 3.79
N ASP A 341 13.26 24.69 2.78
CA ASP A 341 13.82 23.32 2.74
C ASP A 341 14.51 22.97 4.07
N ALA A 342 14.94 23.98 4.83
CA ALA A 342 15.29 23.84 6.23
C ALA A 342 14.22 23.04 7.02
N TYR A 343 12.93 23.33 6.94
CA TYR A 343 11.98 22.68 7.85
C TYR A 343 11.70 21.22 7.52
N LYS A 344 12.19 20.69 6.39
CA LYS A 344 12.19 19.24 6.14
C LYS A 344 13.41 18.64 6.84
N PRO A 345 13.26 17.56 7.62
CA PRO A 345 12.11 16.64 7.65
C PRO A 345 11.19 16.80 8.88
N PHE A 346 11.13 17.97 9.52
CA PHE A 346 10.23 18.18 10.65
C PHE A 346 8.77 18.06 10.20
N TRP A 347 7.90 17.66 11.13
CA TRP A 347 6.46 17.47 10.87
C TRP A 347 5.84 18.70 10.23
N SER A 348 6.25 19.87 10.69
CA SER A 348 5.75 21.16 10.21
C SER A 348 6.16 21.57 8.81
N GLY A 349 7.29 21.05 8.32
CA GLY A 349 7.71 21.25 6.93
C GLY A 349 7.22 20.15 6.00
N THR A 350 6.64 19.08 6.55
CA THR A 350 6.28 17.87 5.80
C THR A 350 4.76 17.71 5.69
N PHE A 351 3.99 18.11 6.72
CA PHE A 351 2.56 17.86 6.81
C PHE A 351 1.77 19.15 6.94
N SER A 352 0.67 19.23 6.19
CA SER A 352 -0.34 20.26 6.39
C SER A 352 -1.00 20.08 7.75
N HIS A 353 -1.48 18.87 8.04
CA HIS A 353 -2.11 18.51 9.32
C HIS A 353 -2.09 17.01 9.56
N TYR A 354 -2.38 16.58 10.78
CA TYR A 354 -2.46 15.17 11.16
C TYR A 354 -3.48 14.91 12.27
N GLU A 355 -3.83 13.64 12.46
CA GLU A 355 -4.66 13.16 13.57
C GLU A 355 -4.00 11.94 14.22
N VAL A 356 -3.64 12.08 15.50
CA VAL A 356 -3.11 10.99 16.33
C VAL A 356 -4.29 10.23 16.94
N ASP A 357 -4.24 8.90 16.92
CA ASP A 357 -5.33 8.05 17.40
C ASP A 357 -6.69 8.40 16.73
N PRO A 358 -6.73 8.43 15.37
CA PRO A 358 -7.89 8.85 14.61
C PRO A 358 -9.13 8.00 14.88
N ASP A 359 -8.97 6.76 15.38
CA ASP A 359 -10.08 5.91 15.79
C ASP A 359 -10.89 6.46 16.97
N ARG A 360 -10.36 7.42 17.74
CA ARG A 360 -11.12 8.08 18.80
C ARG A 360 -12.10 9.11 18.26
N ARG A 361 -11.71 9.80 17.19
CA ARG A 361 -12.47 10.91 16.60
C ARG A 361 -13.34 10.47 15.42
N PHE A 362 -12.88 9.49 14.65
CA PHE A 362 -13.45 9.09 13.37
C PHE A 362 -13.94 7.64 13.35
N ARG A 363 -14.16 7.02 14.52
CA ARG A 363 -14.61 5.62 14.60
C ARG A 363 -15.85 5.40 13.73
N GLN A 364 -15.80 4.40 12.87
CA GLN A 364 -16.89 3.98 11.98
C GLN A 364 -17.43 5.08 11.05
N ARG A 365 -16.75 6.23 10.98
CA ARG A 365 -17.10 7.32 10.08
C ARG A 365 -16.23 7.21 8.83
N PRO A 366 -16.82 7.14 7.63
CA PRO A 366 -16.03 7.19 6.41
C PRO A 366 -15.37 8.56 6.26
N LEU A 367 -14.07 8.56 6.00
CA LEU A 367 -13.27 9.74 5.69
C LEU A 367 -13.01 9.76 4.19
N HIS A 368 -13.43 10.82 3.51
CA HIS A 368 -13.21 10.98 2.08
C HIS A 368 -11.76 11.42 1.82
N VAL A 369 -10.92 10.51 1.35
CA VAL A 369 -9.49 10.76 1.19
C VAL A 369 -9.07 11.01 -0.26
N VAL A 370 -9.88 10.55 -1.22
CA VAL A 370 -9.77 10.94 -2.64
C VAL A 370 -11.17 11.20 -3.20
N ARG A 371 -11.32 12.32 -3.92
CA ARG A 371 -12.62 12.81 -4.40
C ARG A 371 -12.53 13.31 -5.84
N ARG A 372 -13.06 12.56 -6.80
CA ARG A 372 -13.02 12.85 -8.25
C ARG A 372 -13.76 14.13 -8.63
N ASP A 373 -14.77 14.52 -7.86
CA ASP A 373 -15.57 15.72 -8.07
C ASP A 373 -14.83 17.01 -7.72
N LEU A 374 -13.75 16.93 -6.93
CA LEU A 374 -12.94 18.07 -6.52
C LEU A 374 -11.84 18.34 -7.55
N THR A 375 -12.16 19.06 -8.62
CA THR A 375 -11.27 19.21 -9.79
C THR A 375 -10.30 20.39 -9.72
N SER A 376 -10.44 21.27 -8.72
CA SER A 376 -9.61 22.48 -8.56
C SER A 376 -8.87 22.49 -7.23
N THR A 377 -7.76 23.23 -7.19
CA THR A 377 -7.13 23.65 -5.94
C THR A 377 -8.15 24.44 -5.11
N ARG A 378 -8.17 24.20 -3.80
CA ARG A 378 -9.10 24.83 -2.87
C ARG A 378 -8.46 24.99 -1.50
N THR A 379 -9.04 25.86 -0.68
CA THR A 379 -8.64 26.01 0.71
C THR A 379 -9.78 25.53 1.60
N ILE A 380 -9.49 24.65 2.55
CA ILE A 380 -10.49 24.13 3.50
C ILE A 380 -10.04 24.38 4.93
N ALA A 381 -10.97 24.36 5.88
CA ALA A 381 -10.58 24.30 7.29
C ALA A 381 -9.77 23.02 7.57
N SER A 382 -8.76 23.10 8.44
CA SER A 382 -7.98 21.92 8.83
C SER A 382 -8.89 20.86 9.48
N CYS A 383 -8.75 19.61 9.04
CA CYS A 383 -9.45 18.48 9.65
C CYS A 383 -8.72 17.92 10.88
N GLY A 384 -7.50 18.37 11.17
CA GLY A 384 -6.66 17.85 12.26
C GLY A 384 -5.76 18.93 12.90
N VAL A 385 -4.76 18.49 13.65
CA VAL A 385 -3.74 19.36 14.23
C VAL A 385 -2.86 19.90 13.11
N ARG A 386 -2.76 21.22 13.01
CA ARG A 386 -1.94 21.90 12.01
C ARG A 386 -0.67 22.41 12.68
N ASP A 387 0.45 22.08 12.05
CA ASP A 387 1.76 22.34 12.59
C ASP A 387 2.52 23.29 11.63
N LEU A 388 2.29 24.61 11.58
CA LEU A 388 3.04 25.53 10.66
C LEU A 388 3.78 26.72 11.31
N PRO A 389 5.00 27.08 10.84
CA PRO A 389 5.98 27.88 11.61
C PRO A 389 5.85 29.41 11.55
N THR A 390 5.06 30.01 10.65
CA THR A 390 5.31 31.43 10.32
C THR A 390 4.11 32.36 10.08
N TYR A 391 2.85 31.96 10.32
CA TYR A 391 1.70 32.86 10.10
C TYR A 391 0.81 33.02 11.34
N PRO A 392 0.94 34.14 12.10
CA PRO A 392 0.27 34.34 13.39
C PRO A 392 -1.26 34.54 13.39
N SER A 393 -2.00 34.41 12.27
CA SER A 393 -3.45 34.71 12.29
C SER A 393 -4.38 33.86 11.43
N ASP A 394 -3.93 33.15 10.40
CA ASP A 394 -4.84 32.37 9.51
C ASP A 394 -4.47 30.88 9.42
N LEU A 395 -4.10 30.28 10.55
CA LEU A 395 -3.79 28.85 10.68
C LEU A 395 -5.02 27.93 10.46
N THR A 396 -6.21 28.48 10.28
CA THR A 396 -7.45 27.70 10.18
C THR A 396 -7.57 26.92 8.87
N SER A 397 -6.85 27.32 7.81
CA SER A 397 -7.13 26.82 6.46
C SER A 397 -5.92 26.18 5.76
N VAL A 398 -6.12 25.03 5.12
CA VAL A 398 -5.10 24.26 4.38
C VAL A 398 -5.40 24.24 2.89
N THR A 399 -4.36 24.44 2.08
CA THR A 399 -4.44 24.31 0.62
C THR A 399 -4.54 22.82 0.25
N LYS A 400 -5.56 22.45 -0.51
CA LYS A 400 -5.79 21.10 -1.05
C LYS A 400 -5.69 21.13 -2.57
N LEU A 401 -4.95 20.16 -3.13
CA LEU A 401 -4.84 19.99 -4.58
C LEU A 401 -6.08 19.30 -5.16
N PRO A 402 -6.25 19.32 -6.49
CA PRO A 402 -7.30 18.55 -7.15
C PRO A 402 -7.33 17.10 -6.65
N ARG A 403 -8.54 16.63 -6.38
CA ARG A 403 -8.91 15.30 -5.88
C ARG A 403 -8.42 14.92 -4.50
N GLN A 404 -7.57 15.71 -3.87
CA GLN A 404 -7.11 15.45 -2.51
C GLN A 404 -8.28 15.58 -1.53
N GLY A 405 -8.48 14.58 -0.68
CA GLY A 405 -9.48 14.59 0.39
C GLY A 405 -8.94 15.12 1.72
N GLU A 406 -9.42 14.53 2.81
CA GLU A 406 -9.09 14.95 4.18
C GLU A 406 -7.64 14.67 4.56
N PHE A 407 -7.17 13.45 4.29
CA PHE A 407 -5.82 12.96 4.57
C PHE A 407 -5.20 12.32 3.31
N ASP A 408 -3.88 12.12 3.31
CA ASP A 408 -3.09 11.59 2.20
C ASP A 408 -2.53 10.19 2.47
N ASN A 409 -2.39 9.84 3.76
CA ASN A 409 -1.88 8.56 4.18
C ASN A 409 -2.31 8.15 5.59
N ILE A 410 -2.15 6.86 5.87
CA ILE A 410 -2.26 6.25 7.19
C ILE A 410 -0.97 5.55 7.57
N HIS A 411 -0.62 5.70 8.84
CA HIS A 411 0.52 5.09 9.49
C HIS A 411 0.03 4.29 10.70
N VAL A 412 0.33 3.00 10.75
CA VAL A 412 -0.10 2.12 11.85
C VAL A 412 1.14 1.47 12.46
N ALA A 413 1.48 1.87 13.68
CA ALA A 413 2.78 1.58 14.30
C ALA A 413 2.67 1.59 15.84
N PRO A 414 3.63 1.00 16.56
CA PRO A 414 3.70 1.25 17.99
C PRO A 414 4.08 2.70 18.30
N ARG A 415 3.86 3.14 19.53
CA ARG A 415 4.43 4.40 20.02
C ARG A 415 5.81 4.14 20.59
N LEU A 416 6.66 5.16 20.67
CA LEU A 416 7.98 5.03 21.29
C LEU A 416 8.00 5.62 22.69
N ARG A 417 8.91 5.12 23.51
CA ARG A 417 9.24 5.69 24.81
C ARG A 417 10.69 6.13 24.83
N LEU A 418 10.93 7.34 25.31
CA LEU A 418 12.28 7.84 25.54
C LEU A 418 12.54 7.87 27.06
N PRO A 419 13.28 6.90 27.64
CA PRO A 419 13.51 6.81 29.08
C PRO A 419 14.59 7.80 29.55
N ALA A 420 14.53 9.04 29.08
CA ALA A 420 15.47 10.07 29.45
C ALA A 420 15.07 10.71 30.78
N THR A 421 16.07 10.90 31.64
CA THR A 421 15.95 11.66 32.89
C THR A 421 16.77 12.94 32.87
N HIS A 422 17.65 13.08 31.87
CA HIS A 422 18.48 14.26 31.68
C HIS A 422 18.51 14.67 30.21
N ILE A 423 18.60 15.99 29.99
CA ILE A 423 19.06 16.58 28.74
C ILE A 423 20.56 16.87 28.87
N LEU A 424 21.30 16.59 27.80
CA LEU A 424 22.71 16.90 27.66
C LEU A 424 22.84 18.30 27.06
N ILE A 425 23.73 19.14 27.55
CA ILE A 425 23.97 20.48 27.01
C ILE A 425 25.46 20.60 26.71
N PRO A 426 25.88 20.69 25.44
CA PRO A 426 27.29 20.91 25.11
C PRO A 426 27.74 22.27 25.65
N ASN A 427 28.86 22.25 26.36
CA ASN A 427 29.51 23.46 26.83
C ASN A 427 30.77 23.69 26.01
N TYR A 428 30.61 24.43 24.90
CA TYR A 428 31.68 24.63 23.91
C TYR A 428 32.89 25.40 24.47
N LEU A 429 32.70 26.23 25.50
CA LEU A 429 33.79 26.97 26.15
C LEU A 429 34.77 26.03 26.87
N TRP A 430 34.28 24.90 27.39
CA TRP A 430 35.06 23.99 28.23
C TRP A 430 35.22 22.59 27.62
N GLY A 431 34.60 22.33 26.47
CA GLY A 431 34.58 21.00 25.85
C GLY A 431 33.88 19.94 26.72
N SER A 432 33.01 20.35 27.65
CA SER A 432 32.25 19.46 28.53
C SER A 432 30.80 19.31 28.07
N VAL A 433 30.06 18.37 28.67
CA VAL A 433 28.62 18.18 28.45
C VAL A 433 27.92 18.23 29.80
N ASP A 434 27.13 19.28 30.03
CA ASP A 434 26.35 19.43 31.25
C ASP A 434 25.12 18.51 31.19
N ARG A 435 24.75 17.93 32.33
CA ARG A 435 23.57 17.05 32.45
C ARG A 435 22.54 17.77 33.31
N VAL A 436 21.42 18.14 32.71
CA VAL A 436 20.34 18.81 33.41
C VAL A 436 19.17 17.85 33.56
N ALA A 437 18.73 17.63 34.79
CA ALA A 437 17.55 16.81 35.06
C ALA A 437 16.32 17.42 34.38
N ILE A 438 15.46 16.56 33.83
CA ILE A 438 14.25 16.97 33.11
C ILE A 438 13.03 16.25 33.65
N ASP A 439 11.87 16.89 33.53
CA ASP A 439 10.58 16.26 33.78
C ASP A 439 10.08 15.59 32.48
N PRO A 440 9.89 14.25 32.46
CA PRO A 440 9.47 13.55 31.23
C PRO A 440 8.11 13.99 30.68
N GLY A 441 7.20 14.42 31.56
CA GLY A 441 5.87 14.90 31.17
C GLY A 441 5.93 16.24 30.44
N ARG A 442 6.64 17.22 31.01
CA ARG A 442 6.92 18.52 30.37
C ARG A 442 7.69 18.36 29.08
N MET A 443 8.57 17.37 29.01
CA MET A 443 9.36 17.05 27.83
C MET A 443 8.63 16.15 26.82
N ARG A 444 7.39 15.72 27.07
CA ARG A 444 6.61 14.86 26.15
C ARG A 444 7.39 13.64 25.65
N LEU A 445 8.17 13.01 26.53
CA LEU A 445 9.03 11.87 26.20
C LEU A 445 8.26 10.54 26.08
N ASP A 446 6.96 10.58 26.40
CA ASP A 446 6.14 9.40 26.59
C ASP A 446 4.64 9.71 26.48
N PRO A 447 3.90 9.22 25.46
CA PRO A 447 4.35 8.46 24.29
C PRO A 447 4.82 9.35 23.13
N ILE A 448 5.78 8.87 22.34
CA ILE A 448 6.28 9.53 21.12
C ILE A 448 5.66 8.87 19.88
N VAL A 449 5.07 9.69 19.01
CA VAL A 449 4.49 9.25 17.73
C VAL A 449 5.58 9.17 16.66
N MET A 450 5.68 8.01 15.99
CA MET A 450 6.60 7.85 14.86
C MET A 450 6.05 8.55 13.61
N ALA A 451 6.93 9.24 12.89
CA ALA A 451 6.62 9.91 11.62
C ALA A 451 6.34 8.89 10.49
N PRO A 452 5.57 9.23 9.44
CA PRO A 452 5.25 8.34 8.31
C PRO A 452 6.41 7.97 7.37
N PHE A 453 7.65 8.26 7.77
CA PHE A 453 8.90 7.71 7.21
C PHE A 453 9.66 6.89 8.28
N CYS A 454 8.90 6.16 9.09
CA CYS A 454 9.42 5.29 10.12
C CYS A 454 10.21 4.11 9.55
N ALA A 455 11.31 3.71 10.22
CA ALA A 455 12.12 2.56 9.87
C ALA A 455 11.78 1.29 10.69
N HIS A 456 10.83 1.36 11.63
CA HIS A 456 10.62 0.36 12.68
C HIS A 456 9.14 -0.05 12.82
N ASP A 457 8.86 -1.35 12.72
CA ASP A 457 7.56 -1.99 13.00
C ASP A 457 6.33 -1.18 12.55
N CYS A 458 6.37 -0.72 11.30
CA CYS A 458 5.36 0.18 10.81
C CYS A 458 4.77 -0.25 9.47
N LEU A 459 3.43 -0.25 9.42
CA LEU A 459 2.64 -0.33 8.22
C LEU A 459 2.27 1.07 7.71
N HIS A 460 2.57 1.33 6.45
CA HIS A 460 2.27 2.57 5.75
C HIS A 460 1.34 2.30 4.58
N MET A 461 0.38 3.18 4.35
CA MET A 461 -0.40 3.22 3.12
C MET A 461 -0.59 4.67 2.70
N HIS A 462 -0.05 5.01 1.52
CA HIS A 462 -0.16 6.34 0.92
C HIS A 462 -1.03 6.22 -0.34
N TRP A 463 -2.19 6.86 -0.35
CA TRP A 463 -2.99 7.01 -1.58
C TRP A 463 -2.65 8.33 -2.29
N ARG A 464 -1.83 9.18 -1.66
CA ARG A 464 -1.26 10.38 -2.25
C ARG A 464 0.05 10.73 -1.53
N TRP A 465 0.95 11.37 -2.25
CA TRP A 465 2.09 12.09 -1.68
C TRP A 465 1.95 13.58 -1.99
N GLY A 466 2.59 14.43 -1.19
CA GLY A 466 2.82 15.84 -1.54
C GLY A 466 3.52 16.01 -2.91
N PRO A 467 3.53 17.23 -3.49
CA PRO A 467 4.28 17.51 -4.71
C PRO A 467 5.77 17.14 -4.55
N GLY A 468 6.24 16.24 -5.41
CA GLY A 468 7.61 15.74 -5.39
C GLY A 468 8.08 15.37 -6.79
N THR A 469 9.37 15.08 -6.94
CA THR A 469 9.99 14.74 -8.23
C THR A 469 10.35 13.27 -8.35
N ALA A 470 10.42 12.55 -7.23
CA ALA A 470 10.70 11.13 -7.22
C ALA A 470 9.56 10.36 -7.89
N ARG A 471 9.86 9.61 -8.96
CA ARG A 471 8.86 8.93 -9.80
C ARG A 471 7.88 8.09 -8.99
N TRP A 472 8.36 7.33 -8.00
CA TRP A 472 7.54 6.46 -7.16
C TRP A 472 6.59 7.19 -6.20
N THR A 473 6.71 8.51 -6.08
CA THR A 473 5.81 9.37 -5.30
C THR A 473 4.83 10.16 -6.16
N LEU A 474 4.98 10.13 -7.48
CA LEU A 474 4.05 10.80 -8.38
C LEU A 474 2.69 10.07 -8.38
N GLY A 475 1.62 10.84 -8.48
CA GLY A 475 0.26 10.32 -8.60
C GLY A 475 -0.13 9.92 -10.01
N TRP A 476 -1.43 9.69 -10.17
CA TRP A 476 -2.05 9.29 -11.42
C TRP A 476 -2.32 10.49 -12.32
N GLY A 477 -1.61 10.57 -13.45
CA GLY A 477 -1.83 11.58 -14.47
C GLY A 477 -2.50 11.06 -15.72
N SER A 478 -2.51 11.90 -16.76
CA SER A 478 -3.11 11.56 -18.06
C SER A 478 -2.46 10.35 -18.75
N ALA A 479 -1.16 10.14 -18.50
CA ALA A 479 -0.36 9.04 -19.04
C ALA A 479 -0.41 7.75 -18.19
N GLY A 480 -1.05 7.79 -17.01
CA GLY A 480 -1.17 6.62 -16.12
C GLY A 480 -0.66 6.88 -14.70
N PRO A 481 -0.42 5.82 -13.92
CA PRO A 481 0.11 5.93 -12.57
C PRO A 481 1.56 6.43 -12.56
N TYR A 482 1.96 7.12 -11.50
CA TYR A 482 3.33 7.61 -11.30
C TYR A 482 3.81 8.61 -12.36
N THR A 483 2.95 9.57 -12.73
CA THR A 483 3.26 10.59 -13.76
C THR A 483 2.94 12.03 -13.36
N GLU A 484 2.16 12.29 -12.30
CA GLU A 484 1.72 13.65 -11.95
C GLU A 484 2.06 14.01 -10.49
N PRO A 485 2.93 15.01 -10.25
CA PRO A 485 3.27 15.44 -8.89
C PRO A 485 2.05 15.87 -8.08
N GLY A 486 1.95 15.41 -6.83
CA GLY A 486 0.89 15.81 -5.91
C GLY A 486 -0.51 15.31 -6.28
N ALA A 487 -0.69 14.53 -7.35
CA ALA A 487 -1.94 13.85 -7.63
C ALA A 487 -2.09 12.60 -6.73
N PRO A 488 -3.31 12.10 -6.48
CA PRO A 488 -3.50 10.80 -5.84
C PRO A 488 -2.92 9.65 -6.68
N LEU A 489 -2.42 8.59 -6.03
CA LEU A 489 -2.06 7.28 -6.61
C LEU A 489 -3.29 6.46 -7.06
N VAL A 490 -4.45 7.11 -7.09
CA VAL A 490 -5.76 6.54 -7.40
C VAL A 490 -6.21 7.04 -8.78
N PRO A 491 -6.64 6.15 -9.69
CA PRO A 491 -7.19 6.51 -11.00
C PRO A 491 -8.20 7.68 -10.97
N PRO A 492 -8.21 8.58 -11.99
CA PRO A 492 -8.97 9.84 -11.97
C PRO A 492 -10.50 9.72 -11.87
N TYR A 493 -11.04 8.53 -12.09
CA TYR A 493 -12.47 8.23 -12.11
C TYR A 493 -12.91 7.46 -10.86
N GLN A 494 -12.13 7.55 -9.77
CA GLN A 494 -12.39 6.84 -8.54
C GLN A 494 -12.39 7.77 -7.33
N ASP A 495 -13.26 7.44 -6.40
CA ASP A 495 -13.36 8.00 -5.06
C ASP A 495 -12.84 6.98 -4.04
N VAL A 496 -12.25 7.44 -2.95
CA VAL A 496 -11.69 6.58 -1.89
C VAL A 496 -12.09 7.08 -0.53
N ASP A 497 -12.55 6.14 0.27
CA ASP A 497 -12.93 6.32 1.66
C ASP A 497 -12.10 5.45 2.60
N ILE A 498 -11.79 5.98 3.79
CA ILE A 498 -11.16 5.25 4.90
C ILE A 498 -12.13 5.21 6.08
N THR A 499 -12.39 4.02 6.61
CA THR A 499 -13.14 3.84 7.86
C THR A 499 -12.21 3.31 8.94
N MET A 500 -12.13 4.01 10.09
CA MET A 500 -11.40 3.53 11.26
C MET A 500 -12.29 2.64 12.13
N HIS A 501 -11.91 1.38 12.36
CA HIS A 501 -12.66 0.48 13.26
C HIS A 501 -12.04 0.38 14.65
N GLY A 502 -10.72 0.62 14.73
CA GLY A 502 -9.96 0.62 15.96
C GLY A 502 -8.57 1.21 15.77
N PRO A 503 -7.72 1.18 16.81
CA PRO A 503 -6.38 1.78 16.76
C PRO A 503 -5.47 1.12 15.72
N ASN A 504 -5.72 -0.16 15.40
CA ASN A 504 -4.91 -1.04 14.57
C ASN A 504 -5.72 -1.66 13.41
N GLU A 505 -6.93 -1.18 13.14
CA GLU A 505 -7.85 -1.73 12.14
C GLU A 505 -8.56 -0.63 11.35
N PHE A 506 -8.51 -0.74 10.02
CA PHE A 506 -9.17 0.19 9.11
C PHE A 506 -9.62 -0.52 7.83
N THR A 507 -10.65 0.02 7.19
CA THR A 507 -11.09 -0.36 5.85
C THR A 507 -10.75 0.73 4.85
N TYR A 508 -10.25 0.31 3.69
CA TYR A 508 -10.02 1.14 2.51
C TYR A 508 -11.06 0.75 1.45
N THR A 509 -11.95 1.67 1.10
CA THR A 509 -13.05 1.43 0.14
C THR A 509 -12.87 2.32 -1.08
N GLU A 510 -12.96 1.74 -2.28
CA GLU A 510 -12.95 2.50 -3.53
C GLU A 510 -14.25 2.34 -4.30
N HIS A 511 -14.69 3.46 -4.88
CA HIS A 511 -15.82 3.54 -5.77
C HIS A 511 -15.35 3.94 -7.16
N VAL A 512 -15.53 3.03 -8.12
CA VAL A 512 -15.16 3.26 -9.51
C VAL A 512 -16.37 3.81 -10.26
N HIS A 513 -16.16 4.93 -10.94
CA HIS A 513 -17.17 5.62 -11.72
C HIS A 513 -16.81 5.66 -13.21
N PRO A 514 -17.75 6.03 -14.08
CA PRO A 514 -17.45 6.30 -15.48
C PRO A 514 -16.40 7.40 -15.61
N ARG A 515 -15.47 7.25 -16.56
CA ARG A 515 -14.52 8.32 -16.86
C ARG A 515 -15.26 9.37 -17.68
N PRO A 516 -15.38 10.63 -17.24
CA PRO A 516 -15.96 11.67 -18.08
C PRO A 516 -15.12 11.77 -19.36
N ALA A 517 -15.73 11.51 -20.50
CA ALA A 517 -15.07 11.74 -21.78
C ALA A 517 -15.09 13.25 -22.06
N ARG A 518 -14.04 13.78 -22.69
CA ARG A 518 -14.00 15.21 -23.04
C ARG A 518 -15.22 15.54 -23.92
N GLY A 519 -16.18 16.29 -23.38
CA GLY A 519 -17.38 16.71 -24.09
C GLY A 519 -18.49 15.66 -24.18
N SER A 520 -18.43 14.54 -23.43
CA SER A 520 -19.61 13.69 -23.25
C SER A 520 -19.78 13.22 -21.82
N ASP A 521 -21.05 13.19 -21.39
CA ASP A 521 -21.50 12.56 -20.16
C ASP A 521 -21.40 11.04 -20.31
N ALA A 522 -20.16 10.54 -20.38
CA ALA A 522 -19.93 9.10 -20.38
C ALA A 522 -20.57 8.52 -19.11
N ALA A 523 -21.70 7.84 -19.29
CA ALA A 523 -22.50 7.30 -18.20
C ALA A 523 -21.97 5.94 -17.70
N GLU A 524 -20.94 5.39 -18.37
CA GLU A 524 -20.51 4.01 -18.21
C GLU A 524 -18.97 3.82 -18.23
N ILE A 525 -18.51 2.87 -17.44
CA ILE A 525 -17.22 2.18 -17.55
C ILE A 525 -17.30 1.25 -18.76
N PRO A 526 -16.44 1.42 -19.78
CA PRO A 526 -16.48 0.60 -20.98
C PRO A 526 -16.30 -0.89 -20.71
N ALA A 527 -16.99 -1.72 -21.51
CA ALA A 527 -16.73 -3.15 -21.58
C ALA A 527 -15.25 -3.43 -21.86
N ASP A 528 -14.80 -4.59 -21.40
CA ASP A 528 -13.46 -5.13 -21.62
C ASP A 528 -12.32 -4.26 -21.04
N ARG A 529 -12.64 -3.37 -20.08
CA ARG A 529 -11.66 -2.54 -19.39
C ARG A 529 -11.48 -2.98 -17.93
N TRP A 530 -10.24 -2.99 -17.47
CA TRP A 530 -9.93 -3.18 -16.06
C TRP A 530 -10.28 -1.95 -15.22
N SER A 531 -11.06 -2.19 -14.17
CA SER A 531 -11.17 -1.33 -13.01
C SER A 531 -10.24 -1.87 -11.93
N HIS A 532 -9.24 -1.08 -11.54
CA HIS A 532 -8.28 -1.46 -10.50
C HIS A 532 -8.70 -0.79 -9.21
N LEU A 533 -8.86 -1.56 -8.13
CA LEU A 533 -9.11 -1.04 -6.81
C LEU A 533 -7.91 -1.30 -5.89
N VAL A 534 -7.65 -0.35 -4.99
CA VAL A 534 -6.53 -0.39 -4.02
C VAL A 534 -5.18 -0.41 -4.72
N TYR A 535 -5.04 0.41 -5.76
CA TYR A 535 -3.82 0.46 -6.57
C TYR A 535 -2.58 0.84 -5.75
N ALA A 536 -2.75 1.80 -4.82
CA ALA A 536 -1.71 2.32 -3.94
C ALA A 536 -0.94 1.24 -3.16
N GLY A 537 -1.63 0.16 -2.76
CA GLY A 537 -1.06 -0.88 -1.90
C GLY A 537 -0.64 -0.34 -0.53
N ALA A 538 0.20 -1.10 0.16
CA ALA A 538 0.77 -0.75 1.46
C ALA A 538 2.25 -1.17 1.53
N ALA A 539 2.95 -0.70 2.54
CA ALA A 539 4.35 -0.99 2.75
C ALA A 539 4.68 -1.22 4.22
N TYR A 540 5.67 -2.06 4.46
CA TYR A 540 6.16 -2.37 5.79
C TYR A 540 7.64 -2.02 5.94
N ALA A 541 7.95 -1.24 6.98
CA ALA A 541 9.29 -0.76 7.24
C ALA A 541 10.28 -1.91 7.49
N GLN A 542 11.38 -1.90 6.74
CA GLN A 542 12.50 -2.84 6.88
C GLN A 542 13.68 -2.26 7.63
N GLY A 543 13.83 -0.94 7.53
CA GLY A 543 14.94 -0.22 8.11
C GLY A 543 15.43 0.93 7.24
N ILE A 544 16.49 1.62 7.67
CA ILE A 544 17.18 2.62 6.84
C ILE A 544 18.21 1.92 5.94
N VAL A 545 18.13 2.09 4.62
CA VAL A 545 18.79 1.17 3.65
C VAL A 545 20.29 1.34 3.60
N GLU A 546 20.76 2.59 3.64
CA GLU A 546 22.18 2.90 3.75
C GLU A 546 22.40 4.09 4.66
N TRP A 547 22.72 3.84 5.93
CA TRP A 547 23.05 4.89 6.89
C TRP A 547 24.23 5.79 6.47
N ARG A 548 25.07 5.37 5.51
CA ARG A 548 26.20 6.17 5.00
C ARG A 548 25.81 7.16 3.90
N GLN A 549 25.01 6.73 2.92
CA GLN A 549 24.40 7.64 1.93
C GLN A 549 23.31 8.49 2.58
N SER A 550 22.52 7.91 3.47
CA SER A 550 21.63 8.65 4.34
C SER A 550 22.40 9.48 5.36
N ARG A 551 23.69 9.25 5.66
CA ARG A 551 24.47 10.22 6.44
C ARG A 551 24.68 11.48 5.64
N ALA A 552 24.97 11.41 4.35
CA ALA A 552 25.06 12.61 3.52
C ALA A 552 23.68 13.24 3.32
N ALA A 553 22.64 12.45 3.00
CA ALA A 553 21.28 12.96 2.84
C ALA A 553 20.66 13.44 4.17
N SER A 554 20.98 12.84 5.31
CA SER A 554 20.56 13.27 6.65
C SER A 554 21.46 14.38 7.18
N VAL A 555 22.76 14.43 6.87
CA VAL A 555 23.59 15.61 7.15
C VAL A 555 23.26 16.74 6.18
N MET A 556 22.60 16.50 5.05
CA MET A 556 22.09 17.57 4.18
C MET A 556 20.69 18.00 4.62
N ALA A 557 19.76 17.05 4.87
CA ALA A 557 18.41 17.31 5.34
C ALA A 557 18.38 17.82 6.79
N PHE A 558 19.28 17.34 7.65
CA PHE A 558 19.39 17.77 9.04
C PHE A 558 20.65 18.59 9.32
N GLY A 559 21.68 18.64 8.48
CA GLY A 559 22.97 19.27 8.87
C GLY A 559 23.09 20.77 8.66
N ALA A 560 22.16 21.41 7.94
CA ALA A 560 21.91 22.83 8.14
C ALA A 560 21.38 23.11 9.56
N HIS A 561 20.65 22.15 10.16
CA HIS A 561 20.11 22.22 11.51
C HIS A 561 20.99 21.59 12.59
N PHE A 562 21.94 20.73 12.23
CA PHE A 562 22.98 20.27 13.16
C PHE A 562 23.91 21.43 13.56
N ARG A 563 23.93 22.53 12.78
CA ARG A 563 24.66 23.76 13.11
C ARG A 563 23.88 24.73 13.99
N THR A 564 22.56 24.56 14.11
CA THR A 564 21.69 25.41 14.95
C THR A 564 21.42 24.71 16.27
N ALA A 565 22.33 24.86 17.24
CA ALA A 565 22.24 24.68 18.71
C ALA A 565 21.33 23.62 19.40
N VAL A 566 20.52 22.81 18.71
CA VAL A 566 19.51 21.92 19.33
C VAL A 566 19.83 20.45 19.11
N SER A 567 20.63 20.12 18.09
CA SER A 567 21.17 18.76 17.90
C SER A 567 22.37 18.42 18.79
N GLY A 568 22.87 19.38 19.57
CA GLY A 568 23.88 19.15 20.60
C GLY A 568 23.30 18.47 21.84
N ASN A 569 21.98 18.58 22.04
CA ASN A 569 21.34 18.06 23.23
C ASN A 569 20.95 16.61 23.03
N GLY A 570 21.89 15.71 23.31
CA GLY A 570 21.56 14.31 23.54
C GLY A 570 20.69 14.16 24.78
N PHE A 571 20.12 12.99 24.97
CA PHE A 571 19.45 12.64 26.22
C PHE A 571 20.35 11.69 27.02
N ALA A 572 20.14 11.60 28.32
CA ALA A 572 20.68 10.50 29.11
C ALA A 572 19.62 9.88 30.00
N ASP A 573 19.72 8.56 30.20
CA ASP A 573 18.85 7.83 31.11
C ASP A 573 19.29 7.98 32.57
N ALA A 574 18.56 7.35 33.50
CA ALA A 574 18.86 7.38 34.94
C ALA A 574 20.23 6.79 35.31
N THR A 575 20.81 5.94 34.46
CA THR A 575 22.16 5.39 34.66
C THR A 575 23.26 6.32 34.15
N GLY A 576 22.86 7.42 33.50
CA GLY A 576 23.77 8.35 32.86
C GLY A 576 24.29 7.87 31.50
N ARG A 577 23.70 6.82 30.92
CA ARG A 577 24.00 6.39 29.55
C ARG A 577 23.43 7.41 28.57
N VAL A 578 24.25 7.85 27.62
CA VAL A 578 23.81 8.73 26.54
C VAL A 578 22.88 7.96 25.59
N LEU A 579 21.71 8.53 25.35
CA LEU A 579 20.72 8.05 24.41
C LEU A 579 20.93 8.81 23.09
N ALA A 580 21.79 8.26 22.24
CA ALA A 580 22.06 8.83 20.93
C ALA A 580 20.93 8.50 19.94
N MET A 581 20.74 9.35 18.93
CA MET A 581 19.72 9.18 17.88
C MET A 581 19.76 7.79 17.21
N PHE A 582 20.96 7.24 17.01
CA PHE A 582 21.16 5.93 16.38
C PHE A 582 20.87 4.74 17.31
N ASP A 583 21.05 4.93 18.62
CA ASP A 583 20.84 3.87 19.62
C ASP A 583 19.42 3.90 20.22
N ALA A 584 18.76 5.07 20.14
CA ALA A 584 17.42 5.32 20.63
C ALA A 584 16.62 6.10 19.56
N PRO A 585 15.97 5.41 18.61
CA PRO A 585 15.16 6.04 17.57
C PRO A 585 14.09 7.01 18.10
N ALA A 586 13.62 6.81 19.33
CA ALA A 586 12.74 7.75 20.02
C ALA A 586 13.28 9.18 20.06
N VAL A 587 14.61 9.35 20.17
CA VAL A 587 15.27 10.67 20.11
C VAL A 587 15.12 11.30 18.74
N LEU A 588 15.25 10.52 17.65
CA LEU A 588 15.01 11.02 16.29
C LEU A 588 13.58 11.53 16.17
N TYR A 589 12.58 10.69 16.47
CA TYR A 589 11.17 11.06 16.30
C TYR A 589 10.73 12.19 17.21
N TRP A 590 11.27 12.26 18.43
CA TRP A 590 11.05 13.40 19.31
C TRP A 590 11.61 14.68 18.68
N ASN A 591 12.86 14.65 18.18
CA ASN A 591 13.48 15.80 17.52
C ASN A 591 12.80 16.19 16.20
N LEU A 592 12.08 15.29 15.53
CA LEU A 592 11.30 15.63 14.33
C LEU A 592 10.08 16.52 14.63
N ARG A 593 9.65 16.58 15.89
CA ARG A 593 8.45 17.31 16.31
C ARG A 593 8.75 18.39 17.34
N TYR A 594 9.69 18.14 18.24
CA TYR A 594 9.94 18.97 19.40
C TYR A 594 11.39 19.46 19.47
N TYR A 595 11.57 20.59 20.15
CA TYR A 595 12.84 21.06 20.67
C TYR A 595 12.72 21.31 22.19
N ALA A 596 13.87 21.30 22.87
CA ALA A 596 13.93 21.55 24.30
C ALA A 596 14.02 23.05 24.55
N HIS A 597 12.97 23.64 25.10
CA HIS A 597 12.91 25.06 25.43
C HIS A 597 13.25 25.25 26.92
N ARG A 598 14.24 26.10 27.19
CA ARG A 598 14.58 26.51 28.56
C ARG A 598 13.63 27.62 29.00
N THR A 599 12.85 27.34 30.04
CA THR A 599 11.93 28.31 30.65
C THR A 599 12.64 29.34 31.50
N ALA A 600 11.93 30.40 31.89
CA ALA A 600 12.48 31.46 32.74
C ALA A 600 12.94 30.97 34.13
N SER A 601 12.36 29.88 34.65
CA SER A 601 12.81 29.24 35.91
C SER A 601 14.10 28.43 35.75
N GLY A 602 14.58 28.24 34.51
CA GLY A 602 15.73 27.40 34.19
C GLY A 602 15.37 25.94 33.87
N ASP A 603 14.11 25.52 34.06
CA ASP A 603 13.63 24.19 33.68
C ASP A 603 13.51 24.03 32.17
N TYR A 604 13.40 22.78 31.71
CA TYR A 604 13.16 22.46 30.30
C TYR A 604 11.74 21.92 30.07
N GLU A 605 11.18 22.29 28.91
CA GLU A 605 9.93 21.74 28.39
C GLU A 605 10.05 21.47 26.89
N ALA A 606 9.28 20.50 26.39
CA ALA A 606 9.16 20.25 24.98
C ALA A 606 8.26 21.31 24.34
N ARG A 607 8.79 21.94 23.30
CA ARG A 607 8.02 22.84 22.44
C ARG A 607 8.08 22.33 21.02
N GLU A 608 6.97 22.45 20.30
CA GLU A 608 6.95 22.13 18.87
C GLU A 608 7.78 23.16 18.13
N TRP A 609 8.55 22.74 17.12
CA TRP A 609 9.45 23.60 16.31
C TRP A 609 8.81 24.89 15.80
N LEU A 610 7.49 24.89 15.74
CA LEU A 610 6.59 25.95 15.28
C LEU A 610 6.41 27.10 16.23
N SER A 611 6.50 26.83 17.53
CA SER A 611 6.42 27.86 18.54
C SER A 611 7.69 28.73 18.59
N MET A 612 8.70 28.34 17.82
CA MET A 612 9.94 29.07 17.71
C MET A 612 9.74 30.26 16.75
N SER A 613 9.81 31.48 17.29
CA SER A 613 9.75 32.66 16.42
C SER A 613 10.97 32.67 15.48
N ARG A 614 10.89 33.38 14.35
CA ARG A 614 12.06 33.57 13.47
C ARG A 614 13.27 34.13 14.24
N ALA A 615 13.01 35.02 15.21
CA ALA A 615 14.05 35.54 16.10
C ALA A 615 14.64 34.47 17.02
N ASP A 616 13.84 33.49 17.46
CA ASP A 616 14.34 32.34 18.23
C ASP A 616 15.15 31.38 17.36
N VAL A 617 14.72 31.14 16.11
CA VAL A 617 15.50 30.37 15.14
C VAL A 617 16.84 31.05 14.89
N ASP A 618 16.84 32.35 14.58
CA ASP A 618 18.07 33.12 14.33
C ASP A 618 18.97 33.17 15.57
N ARG A 619 18.42 33.30 16.78
CA ARG A 619 19.19 33.16 18.04
C ARG A 619 19.77 31.76 18.19
N ALA A 620 19.00 30.71 17.92
CA ALA A 620 19.49 29.33 17.96
C ALA A 620 20.55 29.05 16.87
N ARG A 621 20.57 29.82 15.77
CA ARG A 621 21.62 29.75 14.74
C ARG A 621 22.91 30.42 15.16
N LEU A 622 22.81 31.50 15.95
CA LEU A 622 23.95 32.35 16.29
C LEU A 622 24.76 31.85 17.49
N GLY A 623 24.23 30.90 18.27
CA GLY A 623 24.97 30.18 19.32
C GLY A 623 25.40 31.07 20.46
#